data_AF-A0A356F4V3-F1
#
_entry.id   AF-A0A356F4V3-F1
#
_cell.length_a   1.000
_cell.length_b   1.000
_cell.length_c   1.000
_cell.angle_alpha   90.00
_cell.angle_beta   90.00
_cell.angle_gamma   90.00
#
_symmetry.space_group_name_H-M   'P 1'
#
loop_
_entity.id
_entity.type
_entity.pdbx_description
1 polymer ?
#
loop_
_entity_poly.entity_id
_entity_poly.type
_entity_poly.pdbx_seq_one_letter_code
_entity_poly.pdbx_strand_id
1 'polypeptide(L)'
;VCANMAQGQSEFFDSLENIRDFDFMVIFFMNKKNLWNMTFYTAKSNIDVSLIAKEFGGGGHAKAAGASSLKELPDFLKNGKPWSKPLQN
;
A
#
# COMPACT_ATOMS: atom_id res chain seq x y z
N VAL A 1 -7.77 4.31 2.60
CA VAL A 1 -7.51 5.44 1.66
C VAL A 1 -6.46 5.02 0.65
N CYS A 2 -6.61 5.40 -0.63
CA CYS A 2 -5.62 5.14 -1.69
C CYS A 2 -5.24 6.47 -2.37
N ALA A 3 -3.95 6.80 -2.43
CA ALA A 3 -3.47 8.08 -2.97
C ALA A 3 -2.41 7.85 -4.06
N ASN A 4 -2.64 8.41 -5.26
CA ASN A 4 -1.64 8.42 -6.33
C ASN A 4 -0.71 9.62 -6.16
N MET A 5 0.44 9.44 -5.51
CA MET A 5 1.37 10.53 -5.22
C MET A 5 2.82 10.04 -5.13
N ALA A 6 3.74 10.75 -5.77
CA ALA A 6 5.15 10.37 -5.85
C ALA A 6 5.97 10.67 -4.58
N GLN A 7 5.48 11.56 -3.70
CA GLN A 7 6.21 12.06 -2.52
C GLN A 7 5.45 11.89 -1.21
N GLY A 8 4.48 10.98 -1.16
CA GLY A 8 3.76 10.71 0.08
C GLY A 8 4.60 9.91 1.06
N GLN A 9 5.01 10.57 2.15
CA GLN A 9 5.51 9.90 3.35
C GLN A 9 4.36 9.69 4.34
N SER A 10 4.59 8.94 5.42
CA SER A 10 3.60 8.69 6.49
C SER A 10 2.93 9.95 7.01
N GLU A 11 3.62 11.10 6.96
CA GLU A 11 3.12 12.43 7.34
C GLU A 11 1.83 12.83 6.60
N PHE A 12 1.64 12.38 5.36
CA PHE A 12 0.38 12.62 4.64
C PHE A 12 -0.81 12.04 5.40
N PHE A 13 -0.65 10.85 5.98
CA PHE A 13 -1.71 10.18 6.71
C PHE A 13 -1.89 10.73 8.12
N ASP A 14 -0.83 11.23 8.75
CA ASP A 14 -0.90 11.81 10.10
C ASP A 14 -1.82 13.05 10.16
N SER A 15 -2.09 13.68 9.01
CA SER A 15 -3.06 14.78 8.89
C SER A 15 -4.54 14.36 8.87
N LEU A 16 -4.84 13.05 8.76
CA LEU A 16 -6.21 12.54 8.72
C LEU A 16 -6.77 12.39 10.13
N GLU A 17 -7.79 13.19 10.48
CA GLU A 17 -8.46 13.11 11.79
C GLU A 17 -9.07 11.72 12.05
N ASN A 18 -9.49 11.03 10.99
CA ASN A 18 -10.14 9.73 11.03
C ASN A 18 -9.24 8.57 10.57
N ILE A 19 -7.92 8.71 10.70
CA ILE A 19 -6.93 7.71 10.26
C ILE A 19 -7.18 6.29 10.82
N ARG A 20 -7.78 6.19 12.01
CA ARG A 20 -8.09 4.92 12.70
C ARG A 20 -9.33 4.21 12.18
N ASP A 21 -10.16 4.86 11.36
CA ASP A 21 -11.34 4.22 10.76
C ASP A 21 -10.93 3.22 9.68
N PHE A 22 -9.77 3.45 9.06
CA PHE A 22 -9.24 2.62 7.99
C PHE A 22 -8.36 1.50 8.52
N ASP A 23 -8.51 0.30 7.95
CA ASP A 23 -7.64 -0.84 8.26
C ASP A 23 -6.20 -0.59 7.80
N PHE A 24 -6.05 -0.06 6.60
CA PHE A 24 -4.78 0.42 6.09
C PHE A 24 -5.02 1.50 5.02
N MET A 25 -3.92 2.17 4.67
CA MET A 25 -3.86 3.18 3.63
C MET A 25 -2.70 2.87 2.71
N VAL A 26 -2.77 3.34 1.47
CA VAL A 26 -1.73 3.10 0.48
C VAL A 26 -1.46 4.35 -0.36
N ILE A 27 -0.18 4.67 -0.49
CA ILE A 27 0.33 5.61 -1.48
C ILE A 27 0.93 4.78 -2.61
N PHE A 28 0.65 5.14 -3.85
CA PHE A 28 1.25 4.50 -5.01
C PHE A 28 1.64 5.53 -6.05
N PHE A 29 2.68 5.24 -6.82
CA PHE A 29 3.12 6.09 -7.92
C PHE A 29 3.92 5.30 -8.94
N MET A 30 3.94 5.79 -10.17
CA MET A 30 4.81 5.27 -11.22
C MET A 30 6.15 6.01 -11.17
N ASN A 31 7.25 5.26 -11.07
CA ASN A 31 8.59 5.82 -11.07
C ASN A 31 9.08 6.11 -12.51
N LYS A 32 10.24 6.76 -12.64
CA LYS A 32 10.84 7.14 -13.93
C LYS A 32 11.18 5.97 -14.86
N LYS A 33 11.16 4.72 -14.34
CA LYS A 33 11.39 3.49 -15.11
C LYS A 33 10.08 2.81 -15.53
N ASN A 34 8.93 3.50 -15.44
CA ASN A 34 7.59 2.97 -15.70
C ASN A 34 7.23 1.76 -14.83
N LEU A 35 7.73 1.75 -13.58
CA LEU A 35 7.38 0.72 -12.60
C LEU A 35 6.63 1.35 -11.43
N TRP A 36 5.67 0.62 -10.89
CA TRP A 36 4.88 1.04 -9.75
C TRP A 36 5.63 0.80 -8.44
N ASN A 37 5.58 1.82 -7.58
CA ASN A 37 6.01 1.75 -6.20
C ASN A 37 4.79 2.00 -5.32
N MET A 38 4.74 1.30 -4.18
CA MET A 38 3.64 1.33 -3.24
C MET A 38 4.15 1.38 -1.81
N THR A 39 3.54 2.22 -1.00
CA THR A 39 3.79 2.33 0.44
C THR A 39 2.48 2.13 1.17
N PHE A 40 2.42 1.11 2.01
CA PHE A 40 1.31 0.77 2.87
C PHE A 40 1.54 1.34 4.28
N TYR A 41 0.47 1.82 4.90
CA TYR A 41 0.49 2.37 6.24
C TYR A 41 -0.75 1.92 7.02
N THR A 42 -0.61 1.74 8.34
CA THR A 42 -1.77 1.57 9.24
C THR A 42 -1.55 2.27 10.58
N ALA A 43 -2.61 2.88 11.10
CA ALA A 43 -2.65 3.44 12.45
C ALA A 43 -3.10 2.41 13.50
N LYS A 44 -3.61 1.24 13.07
CA LYS A 44 -4.11 0.18 13.94
C LYS A 44 -2.97 -0.71 14.40
N SER A 45 -2.94 -1.07 15.69
CA SER A 45 -1.89 -1.92 16.26
C SER A 45 -2.07 -3.41 15.93
N ASN A 46 -3.28 -3.82 15.55
CA ASN A 46 -3.64 -5.21 15.25
C ASN A 46 -3.54 -5.56 13.75
N ILE A 47 -2.97 -4.67 12.93
CA ILE A 47 -2.78 -4.88 11.49
C ILE A 47 -1.30 -4.80 11.18
N ASP A 48 -0.81 -5.75 10.39
CA ASP A 48 0.57 -5.81 9.91
C ASP A 48 0.59 -5.63 8.39
N VAL A 49 0.95 -4.42 7.93
CA VAL A 49 1.04 -4.11 6.50
C VAL A 49 2.31 -4.66 5.84
N SER A 50 3.29 -5.15 6.61
CA SER A 50 4.48 -5.82 6.06
C SER A 50 4.11 -7.14 5.39
N LEU A 51 3.07 -7.82 5.88
CA LEU A 51 2.54 -9.04 5.25
C LEU A 51 1.94 -8.74 3.87
N ILE A 52 1.20 -7.63 3.75
CA ILE A 52 0.63 -7.17 2.47
C ILE A 52 1.77 -6.84 1.50
N ALA A 53 2.79 -6.11 1.95
CA ALA A 53 3.93 -5.76 1.10
C ALA A 53 4.70 -7.00 0.60
N LYS A 54 4.85 -8.03 1.44
CA LYS A 54 5.52 -9.29 1.08
C LYS A 54 4.84 -10.03 -0.09
N GLU A 55 3.50 -10.00 -0.17
CA GLU A 55 2.76 -10.58 -1.30
C GLU A 55 3.14 -9.94 -2.65
N PHE A 56 3.62 -8.70 -2.64
CA PHE A 56 4.08 -7.98 -3.83
C PHE A 56 5.61 -7.97 -3.97
N GLY A 57 6.32 -8.86 -3.27
CA GLY A 57 7.79 -8.93 -3.28
C GLY A 57 8.48 -7.80 -2.52
N GLY A 58 7.74 -7.09 -1.66
CA GLY A 58 8.22 -6.01 -0.81
C GLY A 58 8.44 -6.44 0.64
N GLY A 59 8.47 -5.46 1.54
CA GLY A 59 8.66 -5.66 2.97
C GLY A 59 8.69 -4.36 3.77
N GLY A 60 9.04 -4.44 5.05
CA GLY A 60 9.12 -3.28 5.95
C GLY A 60 8.67 -3.60 7.36
N HIS A 61 8.13 -2.60 8.05
CA HIS A 61 7.63 -2.71 9.42
C HIS A 61 6.13 -2.96 9.45
N ALA A 62 5.63 -3.47 10.59
CA ALA A 62 4.22 -3.79 10.76
C ALA A 62 3.27 -2.60 10.48
N LYS A 63 3.70 -1.37 10.76
CA LYS A 63 2.90 -0.15 10.53
C LYS A 63 3.20 0.59 9.23
N ALA A 64 4.33 0.30 8.60
CA ALA A 64 4.79 0.99 7.40
C ALA A 64 5.69 0.07 6.58
N ALA A 65 5.21 -0.32 5.41
CA ALA A 65 5.90 -1.25 4.52
C ALA A 65 5.68 -0.84 3.06
N GLY A 66 6.50 -1.37 2.15
CA GLY A 66 6.39 -1.00 0.75
C GLY A 66 6.82 -2.11 -0.20
N ALA A 67 6.34 -1.99 -1.43
CA ALA A 67 6.72 -2.83 -2.55
C ALA A 67 7.08 -1.93 -3.72
N SER A 68 8.17 -2.26 -4.40
CA SER A 68 8.73 -1.44 -5.49
C SER A 68 8.94 -2.28 -6.73
N SER A 69 9.11 -1.60 -7.87
CA SER A 69 9.41 -2.24 -9.16
C SER A 69 8.30 -3.15 -9.68
N LEU A 70 7.04 -2.91 -9.30
CA LEU A 70 5.91 -3.66 -9.83
C LEU A 70 5.68 -3.25 -11.29
N LYS A 71 5.57 -4.22 -12.19
CA LYS A 71 5.23 -3.96 -13.61
C LYS A 71 3.79 -3.48 -13.76
N GLU A 72 2.91 -3.93 -12.87
CA GLU A 72 1.50 -3.62 -12.91
C GLU A 72 0.99 -3.20 -11.54
N LEU A 73 0.03 -2.28 -11.54
CA LEU A 73 -0.68 -1.90 -10.33
C LEU A 73 -1.56 -3.09 -9.85
N PRO A 74 -1.65 -3.37 -8.55
CA PRO A 74 -2.53 -4.43 -8.06
C PRO A 74 -4.01 -4.20 -8.40
N ASP A 75 -4.76 -5.27 -8.59
CA ASP A 75 -6.16 -5.20 -9.05
C ASP A 75 -7.08 -4.40 -8.14
N PHE A 76 -6.82 -4.41 -6.83
CA PHE A 76 -7.61 -3.65 -5.87
C PHE A 76 -7.48 -2.13 -6.04
N LEU A 77 -6.38 -1.67 -6.66
CA LEU A 77 -6.18 -0.28 -7.04
C LEU A 77 -6.61 0.02 -8.47
N LYS A 78 -6.50 -0.93 -9.40
CA LYS A 78 -6.95 -0.76 -10.79
C LYS A 78 -8.46 -0.62 -10.89
N ASN A 79 -9.19 -1.46 -10.18
CA ASN A 79 -10.62 -1.68 -10.43
C ASN A 79 -11.52 -1.37 -9.22
N GLY A 80 -10.95 -0.91 -8.10
CA GLY A 80 -11.69 -0.75 -6.84
C GLY A 80 -12.29 -2.06 -6.30
N LYS A 81 -11.84 -3.20 -6.81
CA LYS A 81 -12.31 -4.51 -6.37
C LYS A 81 -11.64 -4.87 -5.05
N PRO A 82 -12.34 -5.49 -4.10
CA PRO A 82 -11.69 -6.04 -2.90
C PRO A 82 -10.56 -6.99 -3.31
N TRP A 83 -9.42 -6.90 -2.63
CA TRP A 83 -8.34 -7.86 -2.86
C TRP A 83 -8.83 -9.26 -2.49
N SER A 84 -8.67 -10.20 -3.41
CA SER A 84 -8.80 -11.63 -3.15
C SER A 84 -7.44 -12.27 -3.41
N LYS A 85 -7.02 -13.15 -2.51
CA LYS A 85 -5.76 -13.88 -2.68
C LYS A 85 -5.83 -14.66 -4.00
N PRO A 86 -4.86 -14.50 -4.92
CA PRO A 86 -4.80 -15.32 -6.11
C PRO A 86 -4.79 -16.80 -5.71
N LEU A 87 -5.61 -17.62 -6.37
CA LEU A 87 -5.56 -19.07 -6.20
C LEU A 87 -4.15 -19.52 -6.57
N GLN A 88 -3.43 -20.11 -5.62
CA GLN A 88 -2.17 -20.77 -5.90
C GLN A 88 -2.52 -22.07 -6.62
N ASN A 89 -2.14 -22.17 -7.90
CA ASN A 89 -2.21 -23.41 -8.68
C ASN A 89 -1.16 -24.42 -8.19
#